data_AF-A0A1I6XC25-F1
#
_entry.id   AF-A0A1I6XC25-F1
#
_cell.length_a   1.000
_cell.length_b   1.000
_cell.length_c   1.000
_cell.angle_alpha   90.00
_cell.angle_beta   90.00
_cell.angle_gamma   90.00
#
_symmetry.space_group_name_H-M   'P 1'
#
loop_
_entity.id
_entity.type
_entity.pdbx_description
1 polymer ?
#
loop_
_entity_poly.entity_id
_entity_poly.type
_entity_poly.pdbx_seq_one_letter_code
_entity_poly.pdbx_strand_id
1 'polypeptide(L)'
;MIQPFETQPFESDLHSDFLRADLFFSMGQPVEAARVLEPLVAAEPGNEAALELLARSYFGSAQLQKAEDALRRLVELAPANGWARRALARTLERRSRRDEAVAHHRMADALGAG
;
A
#
# COMPACT_ATOMS: atom_id res chain seq x y z
N MET A 1 -10.10 46.20 -13.60
CA MET A 1 -9.46 44.92 -13.99
C MET A 1 -9.52 44.01 -12.78
N ILE A 2 -10.33 42.96 -12.83
CA ILE A 2 -10.40 41.94 -11.78
C ILE A 2 -9.22 41.00 -12.03
N GLN A 3 -8.30 40.87 -11.07
CA GLN A 3 -7.24 39.87 -11.13
C GLN A 3 -7.91 38.48 -11.04
N PRO A 4 -7.66 37.54 -11.95
CA PRO A 4 -8.20 36.19 -11.81
C PRO A 4 -7.61 35.57 -10.56
N PHE A 5 -8.47 35.08 -9.67
CA PHE A 5 -8.06 34.16 -8.61
C PHE A 5 -7.62 32.88 -9.33
N GLU A 6 -6.31 32.65 -9.41
CA GLU A 6 -5.81 31.32 -9.64
C GLU A 6 -6.35 30.47 -8.49
N THR A 7 -7.30 29.57 -8.79
CA THR A 7 -7.60 28.46 -7.90
C THR A 7 -6.34 27.61 -7.84
N GLN A 8 -5.42 27.98 -6.96
CA GLN A 8 -4.37 27.08 -6.53
C GLN A 8 -5.12 25.81 -6.09
N PRO A 9 -4.88 24.65 -6.74
CA PRO A 9 -5.34 23.40 -6.19
C PRO A 9 -4.90 23.42 -4.74
N PHE A 10 -5.82 23.23 -3.78
CA PHE A 10 -5.42 23.07 -2.39
C PHE A 10 -4.33 22.00 -2.40
N GLU A 11 -3.10 22.42 -2.16
CA GLU A 11 -1.94 21.54 -2.07
C GLU A 11 -2.32 20.64 -0.90
N SER A 12 -2.82 19.44 -1.23
CA SER A 12 -3.30 18.52 -0.22
C SER A 12 -2.05 18.11 0.53
N ASP A 13 -1.96 18.53 1.79
CA ASP A 13 -0.84 18.12 2.62
C ASP A 13 -0.84 16.59 2.70
N LEU A 14 0.35 15.98 2.63
CA LEU A 14 0.51 14.52 2.51
C LEU A 14 -0.22 13.78 3.64
N HIS A 15 -0.30 14.40 4.82
CA HIS A 15 -1.11 13.89 5.93
C HIS A 15 -2.61 13.82 5.60
N SER A 16 -3.18 14.87 5.00
CA SER A 16 -4.59 14.93 4.60
C SER A 16 -4.91 13.91 3.50
N ASP A 17 -3.97 13.67 2.57
CA ASP A 17 -4.11 12.64 1.54
C ASP A 17 -4.08 11.23 2.13
N PHE A 18 -3.21 10.97 3.10
CA PHE A 18 -3.21 9.69 3.82
C PHE A 18 -4.56 9.41 4.49
N LEU A 19 -5.09 10.39 5.24
CA LEU A 19 -6.39 10.26 5.92
C LEU A 19 -7.54 10.05 4.92
N ARG A 20 -7.51 10.75 3.79
CA ARG A 20 -8.51 10.57 2.72
C ARG A 20 -8.45 9.16 2.14
N ALA A 21 -7.25 8.63 1.90
CA ALA A 21 -7.08 7.29 1.39
C ALA A 21 -7.56 6.22 2.39
N ASP A 22 -7.26 6.40 3.68
CA ASP A 22 -7.73 5.50 4.74
C ASP A 22 -9.26 5.50 4.84
N LEU A 23 -9.89 6.67 4.68
CA LEU A 23 -11.33 6.77 4.58
C LEU A 23 -11.89 6.00 3.37
N PHE A 24 -11.34 6.17 2.18
CA PHE A 24 -11.74 5.38 1.00
C PHE A 24 -11.59 3.87 1.24
N PHE A 25 -10.48 3.46 1.85
CA PHE A 25 -10.23 2.06 2.15
C PHE A 25 -11.26 1.48 3.13
N SER A 26 -11.56 2.20 4.22
CA SER A 26 -12.56 1.80 5.22
C SER A 26 -13.99 1.76 4.68
N MET A 27 -14.32 2.59 3.69
CA MET A 27 -15.60 2.56 2.97
C MET A 27 -15.71 1.41 1.95
N GLY A 28 -14.71 0.54 1.84
CA GLY A 28 -14.71 -0.54 0.87
C GLY A 28 -14.47 -0.07 -0.57
N GLN A 29 -13.79 1.08 -0.74
CA GLN A 29 -13.40 1.66 -2.04
C GLN A 29 -11.89 1.56 -2.27
N PRO A 30 -11.32 0.35 -2.37
CA PRO A 30 -9.87 0.15 -2.44
C PRO A 30 -9.23 0.73 -3.71
N VAL A 31 -10.00 0.90 -4.81
CA VAL A 31 -9.49 1.54 -6.04
C VAL A 31 -9.25 3.03 -5.81
N GLU A 32 -10.19 3.72 -5.17
CA GLU A 32 -10.04 5.15 -4.86
C GLU A 32 -8.94 5.40 -3.83
N ALA A 33 -8.84 4.53 -2.82
CA ALA A 33 -7.74 4.59 -1.85
C ALA A 33 -6.37 4.50 -2.55
N ALA A 34 -6.19 3.53 -3.46
CA ALA A 34 -4.95 3.38 -4.22
C ALA A 34 -4.65 4.64 -5.07
N ARG A 35 -5.67 5.24 -5.70
CA ARG A 35 -5.49 6.45 -6.53
C ARG A 35 -4.98 7.64 -5.73
N VAL A 36 -5.38 7.78 -4.47
CA VAL A 36 -4.86 8.82 -3.56
C VAL A 36 -3.46 8.47 -3.05
N LEU A 37 -3.18 7.18 -2.81
CA LEU A 37 -1.90 6.72 -2.24
C LEU A 37 -0.75 6.65 -3.24
N GLU A 38 -1.02 6.39 -4.53
CA GLU A 38 0.01 6.36 -5.58
C GLU A 38 0.89 7.63 -5.59
N PRO A 39 0.34 8.86 -5.68
CA PRO A 39 1.16 10.08 -5.62
C PRO A 39 1.82 10.30 -4.26
N LEU A 40 1.15 9.92 -3.16
CA LEU A 40 1.70 10.07 -1.80
C LEU A 40 2.94 9.19 -1.60
N VAL A 41 2.89 7.92 -2.01
CA VAL A 41 4.04 6.99 -1.94
C VAL A 41 5.15 7.38 -2.92
N ALA A 42 4.82 8.07 -4.02
CA ALA A 42 5.82 8.63 -4.93
C ALA A 42 6.54 9.83 -4.29
N ALA A 43 5.82 10.69 -3.56
CA ALA A 43 6.38 11.82 -2.82
C ALA A 43 7.19 11.39 -1.59
N GLU A 44 6.71 10.36 -0.87
CA GLU A 44 7.39 9.79 0.30
C GLU A 44 7.70 8.29 0.13
N PRO A 45 8.75 7.97 -0.64
CA PRO A 45 9.21 6.61 -0.89
C PRO A 45 9.44 5.71 0.34
N GLY A 46 9.74 6.30 1.49
CA GLY A 46 10.05 5.60 2.74
C GLY A 46 8.88 5.55 3.72
N ASN A 47 7.71 6.09 3.38
CA ASN A 47 6.55 6.07 4.27
C ASN A 47 5.92 4.67 4.27
N GLU A 48 6.31 3.85 5.25
CA GLU A 48 5.85 2.48 5.43
C GLU A 48 4.32 2.38 5.56
N ALA A 49 3.71 3.30 6.30
CA ALA A 49 2.26 3.30 6.53
C ALA A 49 1.47 3.54 5.23
N ALA A 50 1.93 4.51 4.42
CA ALA A 50 1.36 4.77 3.11
C ALA A 50 1.53 3.60 2.15
N LEU A 51 2.73 3.01 2.12
CA LEU A 51 3.03 1.86 1.27
C LEU A 51 2.22 0.62 1.68
N GLU A 52 2.04 0.40 2.99
CA GLU A 52 1.18 -0.65 3.52
C GLU A 52 -0.28 -0.44 3.08
N LEU A 53 -0.84 0.75 3.28
CA LEU A 53 -2.22 1.02 2.90
C LEU A 53 -2.41 0.89 1.38
N LEU A 54 -1.40 1.25 0.58
CA LEU A 54 -1.41 1.09 -0.88
C LEU A 54 -1.42 -0.40 -1.26
N ALA A 55 -0.57 -1.21 -0.63
CA ALA A 55 -0.55 -2.66 -0.82
C ALA A 55 -1.89 -3.31 -0.47
N ARG A 56 -2.51 -2.91 0.65
CA ARG A 56 -3.84 -3.39 1.08
C ARG A 56 -4.91 -3.00 0.06
N SER A 57 -4.85 -1.77 -0.43
CA SER A 57 -5.76 -1.25 -1.46
C SER A 57 -5.64 -2.04 -2.77
N TYR A 58 -4.42 -2.34 -3.23
CA TYR A 58 -4.23 -3.20 -4.39
C TYR A 58 -4.71 -4.64 -4.18
N PHE A 59 -4.45 -5.23 -3.02
CA PHE A 59 -4.91 -6.58 -2.71
C PHE A 59 -6.45 -6.67 -2.68
N GLY A 60 -7.10 -5.69 -2.04
CA GLY A 60 -8.56 -5.58 -1.94
C GLY A 60 -9.24 -5.35 -3.29
N SER A 61 -8.59 -4.62 -4.21
CA SER A 61 -9.06 -4.41 -5.58
C SER A 61 -8.58 -5.48 -6.58
N ALA A 62 -7.99 -6.57 -6.10
CA ALA A 62 -7.46 -7.68 -6.92
C ALA A 62 -6.37 -7.30 -7.94
N GLN A 63 -5.71 -6.15 -7.75
CA GLN A 63 -4.55 -5.72 -8.54
C GLN A 63 -3.27 -6.41 -8.02
N LEU A 64 -3.21 -7.74 -8.16
CA LEU A 64 -2.24 -8.58 -7.44
C LEU A 64 -0.77 -8.31 -7.79
N GLN A 65 -0.47 -7.93 -9.03
CA GLN A 65 0.91 -7.55 -9.40
C GLN A 65 1.34 -6.29 -8.64
N LYS A 66 0.53 -5.24 -8.66
CA LYS A 66 0.82 -4.00 -7.94
C LYS A 66 0.90 -4.21 -6.41
N ALA A 67 0.04 -5.07 -5.87
CA ALA A 67 0.10 -5.47 -4.46
C ALA A 67 1.44 -6.15 -4.13
N GLU A 68 1.88 -7.08 -4.98
CA GLU A 68 3.18 -7.75 -4.81
C GLU A 68 4.34 -6.76 -4.83
N ASP A 69 4.35 -5.84 -5.80
CA ASP A 69 5.44 -4.85 -5.95
C ASP A 69 5.53 -3.93 -4.71
N ALA A 70 4.39 -3.45 -4.23
CA ALA A 70 4.32 -2.63 -3.00
C ALA A 70 4.76 -3.42 -1.76
N LEU A 71 4.36 -4.69 -1.64
CA LEU A 71 4.72 -5.55 -0.50
C LEU A 71 6.20 -5.95 -0.51
N ARG A 72 6.80 -6.21 -1.68
CA ARG A 72 8.23 -6.46 -1.81
C ARG A 72 9.02 -5.26 -1.30
N ARG A 73 8.65 -4.07 -1.72
CA ARG A 73 9.25 -2.82 -1.24
C ARG A 73 9.05 -2.62 0.27
N LEU A 74 7.87 -2.93 0.80
CA LEU A 74 7.62 -2.83 2.25
C LEU A 74 8.48 -3.82 3.05
N VAL A 75 8.71 -5.03 2.53
CA VAL A 75 9.63 -6.01 3.12
C VAL A 75 11.08 -5.57 3.04
N GLU A 76 11.47 -4.84 2.00
CA GLU A 76 12.82 -4.24 1.89
C GLU A 76 13.02 -3.11 2.92
N LEU A 77 12.03 -2.22 3.08
CA LEU A 77 12.06 -1.13 4.04
C LEU A 77 11.98 -1.62 5.49
N ALA A 78 11.11 -2.60 5.73
CA ALA A 78 10.85 -3.16 7.05
C ALA A 78 10.99 -4.68 7.06
N PRO A 79 12.23 -5.22 7.06
CA PRO A 79 12.46 -6.67 7.01
C PRO A 79 11.86 -7.45 8.18
N ALA A 80 11.63 -6.79 9.32
CA ALA A 80 11.01 -7.35 10.51
C ALA A 80 9.47 -7.22 10.52
N ASN A 81 8.85 -6.62 9.50
CA ASN A 81 7.40 -6.51 9.39
C ASN A 81 6.80 -7.87 8.98
N GLY A 82 6.41 -8.67 9.98
CA GLY A 82 5.81 -9.98 9.78
C GLY A 82 4.47 -9.92 9.03
N TRP A 83 3.68 -8.86 9.22
CA TRP A 83 2.45 -8.64 8.48
C TRP A 83 2.70 -8.49 6.98
N ALA A 84 3.69 -7.69 6.58
CA ALA A 84 4.04 -7.47 5.17
C ALA A 84 4.48 -8.78 4.50
N ARG A 85 5.25 -9.61 5.21
CA ARG A 85 5.66 -10.94 4.71
C ARG A 85 4.46 -11.87 4.52
N ARG A 86 3.53 -11.91 5.48
CA ARG A 86 2.30 -12.70 5.37
C ARG A 86 1.41 -12.20 4.23
N ALA A 87 1.24 -10.90 4.09
CA ALA A 87 0.49 -10.30 3.00
C ALA A 87 1.12 -10.62 1.63
N LEU A 88 2.45 -10.61 1.53
CA LEU A 88 3.18 -10.99 0.31
C LEU A 88 2.95 -12.46 -0.04
N ALA A 89 3.03 -13.36 0.94
CA ALA A 89 2.75 -14.78 0.75
C ALA A 89 1.33 -15.00 0.20
N ARG A 90 0.32 -14.39 0.82
CA ARG A 90 -1.09 -14.48 0.37
C ARG A 90 -1.30 -13.90 -1.04
N THR A 91 -0.56 -12.84 -1.38
CA THR A 91 -0.61 -12.25 -2.71
C THR A 91 -0.02 -13.20 -3.75
N LEU A 92 1.13 -13.81 -3.46
CA LEU A 92 1.77 -14.82 -4.31
C LEU A 92 0.89 -16.06 -4.50
N GLU A 93 0.20 -16.52 -3.45
CA GLU A 93 -0.77 -17.62 -3.53
C GLU A 93 -1.93 -17.32 -4.49
N ARG A 94 -2.53 -16.13 -4.40
CA ARG A 94 -3.59 -15.69 -5.32
C ARG A 94 -3.09 -15.57 -6.76
N ARG A 95 -1.77 -15.43 -6.94
CA ARG A 95 -1.09 -15.45 -8.25
C ARG A 95 -0.59 -16.84 -8.66
N SER A 96 -0.97 -17.91 -7.94
CA SER A 96 -0.54 -19.28 -8.19
C SER A 96 0.96 -19.54 -8.04
N ARG A 97 1.69 -18.68 -7.30
CA ARG A 97 3.14 -18.81 -7.03
C ARG A 97 3.37 -19.36 -5.62
N ARG A 98 2.85 -20.57 -5.36
CA ARG A 98 2.87 -21.18 -4.02
C ARG A 98 4.27 -21.43 -3.48
N ASP A 99 5.22 -21.83 -4.33
CA ASP A 99 6.59 -22.15 -3.90
C ASP A 99 7.29 -20.92 -3.30
N GLU A 100 7.09 -19.75 -3.89
CA GLU A 100 7.62 -18.49 -3.35
C GLU A 100 6.87 -18.04 -2.09
N ALA A 101 5.56 -18.26 -2.03
CA ALA A 101 4.75 -17.91 -0.86
C ALA A 101 5.22 -18.64 0.41
N VAL A 102 5.62 -19.92 0.30
CA VAL A 102 6.09 -20.73 1.44
C VAL A 102 7.26 -20.06 2.17
N ALA A 103 8.22 -19.49 1.44
CA ALA A 103 9.36 -18.81 2.04
C ALA A 103 8.93 -17.59 2.87
N HIS A 104 7.96 -16.82 2.35
CA HIS A 104 7.43 -15.64 3.03
C HIS A 104 6.58 -15.99 4.25
N HIS A 105 5.76 -17.04 4.20
CA HIS A 105 5.02 -17.54 5.38
C HIS A 105 5.95 -17.97 6.50
N ARG A 106 6.96 -18.81 6.22
CA ARG A 106 7.94 -19.24 7.24
C ARG A 106 8.61 -18.07 7.92
N MET A 107 8.94 -17.03 7.16
CA MET A 107 9.58 -15.85 7.70
C MET A 107 8.60 -14.98 8.51
N ALA A 108 7.33 -14.90 8.12
CA ALA A 108 6.29 -14.26 8.92
C ALA A 108 6.09 -14.98 10.26
N ASP A 109 6.04 -16.30 10.26
CA ASP A 109 5.90 -17.12 11.48
C ASP A 109 7.11 -16.94 12.42
N ALA A 110 8.32 -16.91 11.88
CA ALA A 110 9.54 -16.65 12.64
C ALA A 110 9.57 -15.25 13.29
N LEU A 111 8.87 -14.28 12.69
CA LEU A 111 8.71 -12.92 13.22
C LEU A 111 7.50 -12.79 14.18
N GLY A 112 6.83 -13.90 14.52
CA GLY A 112 5.67 -13.90 15.41
C GLY A 112 4.37 -13.43 14.74
N ALA A 113 4.34 -13.29 13.42
CA ALA A 113 3.15 -12.99 12.64
C ALA A 113 2.53 -14.29 12.10
N GLY A 114 2.26 -15.25 13.02
CA GLY A 114 1.73 -16.61 12.82
C GLY A 114 0.21 -16.68 12.64
#